data_AF-A0A1G5HRA3-F1
#
_entry.id   AF-A0A1G5HRA3-F1
#
_cell.length_a   1.000
_cell.length_b   1.000
_cell.length_c   1.000
_cell.angle_alpha   90.00
_cell.angle_beta   90.00
_cell.angle_gamma   90.00
#
_symmetry.space_group_name_H-M   'P 1'
#
loop_
_entity.id
_entity.type
_entity.pdbx_description
1 polymer ?
#
loop_
_entity_poly.entity_id
_entity_poly.type
_entity_poly.pdbx_seq_one_letter_code
_entity_poly.pdbx_strand_id
1 'polypeptide(L)'
;MYQADLDGKTMAEEEKENKLVPDDAFQKGERDLMDIVTGSLDWDVIEKLLEEKYGLSLQDDIEFKEGHLTVKEDRIAYQMDFQARITLSLMIGRDGRCVDVVAGVVSPDDASPDTE
;
A
#
# COMPACT_ATOMS: atom_id res chain seq x y z
N MET A 1 67.08 -1.71 -3.88
CA MET A 1 66.06 -2.01 -2.85
C MET A 1 65.43 -0.68 -2.48
N TYR A 2 64.17 -0.39 -2.75
CA TYR A 2 62.98 -1.22 -2.60
C TYR A 2 62.04 -1.10 -3.81
N GLN A 3 61.45 -2.24 -4.18
CA GLN A 3 60.30 -2.36 -5.08
C GLN A 3 59.07 -2.37 -4.18
N ALA A 4 58.10 -1.51 -4.46
CA ALA A 4 56.74 -1.63 -3.95
C ALA A 4 55.82 -1.43 -5.16
N ASP A 5 55.37 -2.55 -5.71
CA ASP A 5 54.23 -2.60 -6.61
C ASP A 5 53.02 -2.17 -5.79
N LEU A 6 52.60 -0.92 -5.96
CA LEU A 6 51.28 -0.46 -5.54
C LEU A 6 50.36 -0.78 -6.70
N ASP A 7 49.82 -2.00 -6.66
CA ASP A 7 48.72 -2.44 -7.52
C ASP A 7 47.64 -1.36 -7.46
N GLY A 8 47.49 -0.62 -8.57
CA GLY A 8 46.73 0.62 -8.65
C GLY A 8 45.22 0.41 -8.62
N LYS A 9 44.72 -0.39 -7.68
CA LYS A 9 43.29 -0.52 -7.44
C LYS A 9 42.77 0.77 -6.81
N THR A 10 41.84 1.39 -7.51
CA THR A 10 41.12 2.57 -7.05
C THR A 10 40.17 2.18 -5.91
N MET A 11 39.89 3.06 -4.94
CA MET A 11 38.97 2.73 -3.82
C MET A 11 37.57 2.26 -4.28
N ALA A 12 37.16 2.63 -5.50
CA ALA A 12 35.92 2.17 -6.14
C ALA A 12 35.96 0.69 -6.56
N GLU A 13 37.15 0.11 -6.77
CA GLU A 13 37.33 -1.31 -7.08
C GLU A 13 37.32 -2.18 -5.82
N GLU A 14 37.80 -1.68 -4.68
CA GLU A 14 37.70 -2.37 -3.38
C GLU A 14 36.25 -2.39 -2.84
N GLU A 15 35.47 -1.31 -3.03
CA GLU A 15 34.04 -1.28 -2.63
C GLU A 15 33.18 -2.32 -3.38
N LYS A 16 33.54 -2.66 -4.62
CA LYS A 16 32.90 -3.75 -5.37
C LYS A 16 33.23 -5.14 -4.82
N GLU A 17 34.37 -5.30 -4.16
CA GLU A 17 34.91 -6.59 -3.75
C GLU A 17 34.33 -7.10 -2.41
N ASN A 18 33.70 -6.23 -1.61
CA ASN A 18 33.08 -6.58 -0.32
C ASN A 18 31.54 -6.74 -0.38
N LYS A 19 30.98 -6.85 -1.59
CA LYS A 19 29.54 -6.96 -1.79
C LYS A 19 29.08 -8.42 -1.70
N LEU A 20 28.51 -8.78 -0.55
CA LEU A 20 28.07 -10.16 -0.27
C LEU A 20 26.74 -10.55 -0.94
N VAL A 21 25.92 -9.54 -1.26
CA VAL A 21 24.56 -9.73 -1.78
C VAL A 21 24.38 -8.84 -3.02
N PRO A 22 23.77 -9.35 -4.11
CA PRO A 22 23.45 -8.54 -5.29
C PRO A 22 22.63 -7.30 -4.92
N ASP A 23 22.83 -6.21 -5.66
CA ASP A 23 22.13 -4.92 -5.43
C ASP A 23 20.62 -5.05 -5.34
N ASP A 24 20.05 -5.93 -6.14
CA ASP A 24 18.62 -6.10 -6.33
C ASP A 24 18.03 -7.20 -5.43
N ALA A 25 18.84 -8.04 -4.79
CA ALA A 25 18.35 -9.23 -4.10
C ALA A 25 17.46 -8.89 -2.90
N PHE A 26 17.79 -7.85 -2.12
CA PHE A 26 16.95 -7.39 -1.01
C PHE A 26 15.64 -6.79 -1.52
N GLN A 27 15.72 -5.89 -2.50
CA GLN A 27 14.54 -5.20 -3.04
C GLN A 27 13.59 -6.18 -3.74
N LYS A 28 14.13 -7.19 -4.42
CA LYS A 28 13.37 -8.29 -4.98
C LYS A 28 12.74 -9.15 -3.89
N GLY A 29 13.51 -9.54 -2.86
CA GLY A 29 13.01 -10.33 -1.75
C GLY A 29 11.87 -9.64 -0.99
N GLU A 30 11.98 -8.33 -0.76
CA GLU A 30 10.93 -7.53 -0.15
C GLU A 30 9.67 -7.49 -1.03
N ARG A 31 9.82 -7.31 -2.34
CA ARG A 31 8.68 -7.34 -3.28
C ARG A 31 8.01 -8.71 -3.31
N ASP A 32 8.79 -9.77 -3.47
CA ASP A 32 8.28 -11.15 -3.50
C ASP A 32 7.54 -11.47 -2.20
N LEU A 33 8.05 -11.00 -1.06
CA LEU A 33 7.37 -11.14 0.23
C LEU A 33 6.04 -10.37 0.25
N MET A 34 6.01 -9.11 -0.20
CA MET A 34 4.77 -8.32 -0.23
C MET A 34 3.72 -8.92 -1.16
N ASP A 35 4.13 -9.46 -2.31
CA ASP A 35 3.23 -10.16 -3.25
C ASP A 35 2.60 -11.40 -2.60
N ILE A 36 3.38 -12.17 -1.83
CA ILE A 36 2.87 -13.33 -1.07
C ILE A 36 1.87 -12.87 0.00
N VAL A 37 2.22 -11.87 0.81
CA VAL A 37 1.35 -11.45 1.91
C VAL A 37 0.05 -10.86 1.33
N THR A 38 0.12 -9.95 0.36
CA THR A 38 -1.07 -9.35 -0.28
C THR A 38 -1.94 -10.38 -0.98
N GLY A 39 -1.35 -11.38 -1.64
CA GLY A 39 -2.10 -12.51 -2.23
C GLY A 39 -2.75 -13.45 -1.22
N SER A 40 -2.34 -13.38 0.06
CA SER A 40 -2.90 -14.19 1.15
C SER A 40 -3.90 -13.44 2.04
N LEU A 41 -4.07 -12.13 1.81
CA LEU A 41 -5.01 -11.32 2.56
C LEU A 41 -6.45 -11.74 2.25
N ASP A 42 -7.27 -11.78 3.30
CA ASP A 42 -8.70 -11.97 3.18
C ASP A 42 -9.36 -10.59 3.04
N TRP A 43 -9.69 -10.23 1.80
CA TRP A 43 -10.25 -8.91 1.46
C TRP A 43 -11.62 -8.69 2.11
N ASP A 44 -12.45 -9.73 2.22
CA ASP A 44 -13.75 -9.64 2.90
C ASP A 44 -13.57 -9.27 4.38
N VAL A 45 -12.52 -9.79 5.03
CA VAL A 45 -12.19 -9.44 6.42
C VAL A 45 -11.67 -8.01 6.52
N ILE A 46 -10.87 -7.55 5.57
CA ILE A 46 -10.35 -6.17 5.54
C ILE A 46 -11.50 -5.17 5.37
N GLU A 47 -12.42 -5.41 4.42
CA GLU A 47 -13.60 -4.57 4.20
C GLU A 47 -14.44 -4.44 5.47
N LYS A 48 -14.74 -5.57 6.13
CA LYS A 48 -15.48 -5.58 7.40
C LYS A 48 -14.76 -4.81 8.50
N LEU A 49 -13.45 -4.97 8.65
CA LEU A 49 -12.69 -4.22 9.66
C LEU A 49 -12.75 -2.71 9.42
N LEU A 50 -12.74 -2.28 8.16
CA LEU A 50 -12.85 -0.85 7.81
C LEU A 50 -14.27 -0.33 8.01
N GLU A 51 -15.28 -1.12 7.66
CA GLU A 51 -16.69 -0.81 7.91
C GLU A 51 -16.99 -0.70 9.41
N GLU A 52 -16.56 -1.65 10.22
CA GLU A 52 -16.76 -1.63 11.67
C GLU A 52 -16.05 -0.45 12.34
N LYS A 53 -14.84 -0.12 11.89
CA LYS A 53 -14.01 0.91 12.53
C LYS A 53 -14.40 2.33 12.12
N TYR A 54 -14.81 2.53 10.87
CA TYR A 54 -15.03 3.86 10.29
C TYR A 54 -16.45 4.09 9.76
N GLY A 55 -17.30 3.06 9.72
CA GLY A 55 -18.67 3.15 9.18
C GLY A 55 -18.72 3.30 7.66
N LEU A 56 -17.66 2.91 6.95
CA LEU A 56 -17.55 3.03 5.50
C LEU A 56 -17.75 1.65 4.87
N SER A 57 -18.84 1.47 4.13
CA SER A 57 -19.04 0.28 3.29
C SER A 57 -18.21 0.44 2.02
N LEU A 58 -17.02 -0.16 2.01
CA LEU A 58 -16.07 -0.14 0.91
C LEU A 58 -16.21 -1.46 0.14
N GLN A 59 -17.08 -1.52 -0.87
CA GLN A 59 -17.20 -2.69 -1.75
C GLN A 59 -16.31 -2.49 -2.98
N ASP A 60 -15.31 -3.35 -3.18
CA ASP A 60 -14.45 -3.42 -4.39
C ASP A 60 -13.61 -2.16 -4.74
N ASP A 61 -13.68 -1.08 -3.96
CA ASP A 61 -13.00 0.20 -4.22
C ASP A 61 -11.71 0.40 -3.38
N ILE A 62 -11.16 -0.69 -2.85
CA ILE A 62 -9.92 -0.70 -2.06
C ILE A 62 -8.77 -1.23 -2.91
N GLU A 63 -7.72 -0.43 -3.07
CA GLU A 63 -6.48 -0.81 -3.76
C GLU A 63 -5.31 -0.85 -2.77
N PHE A 64 -4.52 -1.92 -2.81
CA PHE A 64 -3.21 -1.94 -2.16
C PHE A 64 -2.24 -0.97 -2.86
N LYS A 65 -1.47 -0.21 -2.07
CA LYS A 65 -0.46 0.72 -2.60
C LYS A 65 0.95 0.28 -2.30
N GLU A 66 1.25 0.06 -1.03
CA GLU A 66 2.59 -0.32 -0.60
C GLU A 66 2.54 -1.07 0.72
N GLY A 67 3.60 -1.81 0.99
CA GLY A 67 3.79 -2.52 2.24
C GLY A 67 5.26 -2.58 2.58
N HIS A 68 5.57 -2.50 3.87
CA HIS A 68 6.94 -2.56 4.37
C HIS A 68 7.01 -3.28 5.70
N LEU A 69 8.19 -3.85 5.98
CA LEU A 69 8.53 -4.43 7.26
C LEU A 69 8.81 -3.31 8.26
N THR A 70 8.21 -3.40 9.43
CA THR A 70 8.43 -2.47 10.54
C THR A 70 8.58 -3.24 11.86
N VAL A 71 9.11 -2.58 12.89
CA VAL A 71 9.19 -3.16 14.24
C VAL A 71 8.17 -2.48 15.12
N LYS A 72 7.26 -3.27 15.68
CA LYS A 72 6.26 -2.82 16.64
C LYS A 72 6.30 -3.74 17.85
N GLU A 73 6.48 -3.17 19.05
CA GLU A 73 6.51 -3.92 20.32
C GLU A 73 7.50 -5.09 20.30
N ASP A 74 8.75 -4.82 19.88
CA ASP A 74 9.83 -5.80 19.76
C ASP A 74 9.51 -6.99 18.84
N ARG A 75 8.53 -6.83 17.93
CA ARG A 75 8.14 -7.83 16.93
C ARG A 75 8.19 -7.24 15.53
N ILE A 76 8.59 -8.08 14.58
CA ILE A 76 8.48 -7.75 13.16
C ILE A 76 7.00 -7.75 12.79
N ALA A 77 6.55 -6.66 12.18
CA ALA A 77 5.20 -6.45 11.70
C ALA A 77 5.22 -6.01 10.24
N TYR A 78 4.10 -6.24 9.56
CA TYR A 78 3.86 -5.77 8.20
C TYR A 78 2.92 -4.59 8.27
N GLN A 79 3.40 -3.42 7.85
CA GLN A 79 2.54 -2.27 7.62
C GLN A 79 2.12 -2.27 6.16
N MET A 80 0.83 -2.05 5.92
CA MET A 80 0.23 -2.05 4.59
C MET A 80 -0.64 -0.81 4.42
N ASP A 81 -0.46 -0.14 3.31
CA ASP A 81 -1.18 1.06 2.96
C ASP A 81 -2.17 0.74 1.82
N PHE A 82 -3.43 1.08 2.07
CA PHE A 82 -4.54 0.89 1.15
C PHE A 82 -5.12 2.25 0.76
N GLN A 83 -5.52 2.40 -0.49
CA GLN A 83 -6.29 3.54 -0.95
C GLN A 83 -7.72 3.08 -1.22
N ALA A 84 -8.69 3.78 -0.62
CA ALA A 84 -10.10 3.56 -0.88
C ALA A 84 -10.70 4.76 -1.60
N ARG A 85 -11.58 4.51 -2.59
CA ARG A 85 -12.45 5.55 -3.16
C ARG A 85 -13.80 5.52 -2.45
N ILE A 86 -14.28 6.70 -2.06
CA ILE A 86 -15.59 6.86 -1.41
C ILE A 86 -16.38 7.95 -2.14
N THR A 87 -17.68 7.74 -2.27
CA THR A 87 -18.61 8.76 -2.74
C THR A 87 -19.36 9.35 -1.57
N LEU A 88 -19.46 10.68 -1.54
CA LEU A 88 -20.17 11.42 -0.52
C LEU A 88 -21.34 12.15 -1.16
N SER A 89 -22.54 11.93 -0.62
CA SER A 89 -23.75 12.64 -0.99
C SER A 89 -24.15 13.61 0.11
N LEU A 90 -24.36 14.88 -0.24
CA LEU A 90 -24.76 15.95 0.67
C LEU A 90 -26.13 16.47 0.26
N MET A 91 -27.09 16.45 1.18
CA MET A 91 -28.39 17.08 0.97
C MET A 91 -28.44 18.43 1.69
N ILE A 92 -28.74 19.48 0.94
CA ILE A 92 -28.84 20.85 1.47
C ILE A 92 -30.28 21.34 1.27
N GLY A 93 -30.89 21.78 2.36
CA GLY A 93 -32.21 22.37 2.37
C GLY A 93 -32.24 23.72 1.65
N ARG A 94 -33.42 24.14 1.21
CA ARG A 94 -33.60 25.43 0.53
C ARG A 94 -33.27 26.64 1.41
N ASP A 95 -33.19 26.44 2.73
CA ASP A 95 -32.74 27.43 3.71
C ASP A 95 -31.21 27.48 3.88
N GLY A 96 -30.47 26.67 3.12
CA GLY A 96 -29.01 26.59 3.15
C GLY A 96 -28.44 25.70 4.25
N ARG A 97 -29.26 24.94 4.99
CA ARG A 97 -28.79 24.02 6.04
C ARG A 97 -28.54 22.63 5.49
N CYS A 98 -27.55 21.93 6.02
CA CYS A 98 -27.35 20.52 5.75
C CYS A 98 -28.51 19.71 6.36
N VAL A 99 -29.15 18.89 5.54
CA VAL A 99 -30.27 18.02 5.90
C VAL A 99 -29.78 16.59 6.11
N ASP A 100 -28.86 16.12 5.26
CA ASP A 100 -28.34 14.77 5.33
C ASP A 100 -26.94 14.65 4.71
N VAL A 101 -26.18 13.66 5.18
CA VAL A 101 -24.86 13.29 4.66
C VAL A 101 -24.79 11.77 4.60
N VAL A 102 -24.60 11.24 3.40
CA VAL A 102 -24.44 9.81 3.18
C VAL A 102 -23.07 9.55 2.57
N ALA A 103 -22.32 8.65 3.18
CA ALA A 103 -21.11 8.09 2.61
C ALA A 103 -21.43 6.70 2.07
N GLY A 104 -21.07 6.42 0.83
CA GLY A 104 -21.23 5.11 0.22
C GLY A 104 -20.32 4.95 -0.99
N VAL A 105 -20.04 3.72 -1.37
CA VAL A 105 -19.51 3.43 -2.71
C VAL A 105 -20.68 3.43 -3.68
N VAL A 106 -20.56 4.19 -4.77
CA VAL A 106 -21.50 4.09 -5.90
C VAL A 106 -20.77 3.28 -6.95
N SER A 107 -21.10 2.01 -7.08
CA SER A 107 -20.61 1.21 -8.19
C SER A 107 -21.11 1.84 -9.48
N PRO A 108 -20.25 2.09 -10.49
CA PRO A 108 -20.65 2.75 -11.74
C PRO A 108 -21.71 1.96 -12.54
N ASP A 109 -21.99 0.71 -12.17
CA ASP A 109 -23.02 -0.16 -12.75
C ASP A 109 -24.44 0.05 -12.20
N ASP A 110 -24.62 0.76 -11.08
CA ASP A 110 -25.96 1.04 -10.53
C ASP A 110 -26.65 2.27 -11.18
N ALA A 111 -25.96 2.94 -12.09
CA ALA A 111 -26.53 3.98 -12.94
C ALA A 111 -27.28 3.33 -14.13
N SER A 112 -28.36 2.60 -13.86
CA SER A 112 -29.29 2.21 -14.93
C SER A 112 -30.01 3.46 -15.46
N PRO A 113 -29.92 3.78 -16.76
CA PRO A 113 -30.56 4.94 -17.35
C PRO A 113 -31.90 4.51 -17.95
N ASP A 114 -32.95 4.33 -17.14
CA ASP A 114 -34.28 4.14 -17.72
C ASP A 114 -35.38 4.68 -16.81
N THR A 115 -35.98 5.79 -17.22
CA THR A 115 -37.42 5.94 -17.11
C THR A 115 -37.91 6.58 -18.40
N GLU A 116 -38.67 5.75 -19.11
CA GLU A 116 -39.44 5.99 -20.34
C GLU A 116 -40.25 7.29 -20.36
#